data_AF-A0A6C0KF64-F1
#
_entry.id   AF-A0A6C0KF64-F1
#
_cell.length_a   1.000
_cell.length_b   1.000
_cell.length_c   1.000
_cell.angle_alpha   90.00
_cell.angle_beta   90.00
_cell.angle_gamma   90.00
#
_symmetry.space_group_name_H-M   'P 1'
#
loop_
_entity.id
_entity.type
_entity.pdbx_description
1 polymer ?
#
loop_
_entity_poly.entity_id
_entity_poly.type
_entity_poly.pdbx_seq_one_letter_code
_entity_poly.pdbx_strand_id
1 'polypeptide(L)' 'MDVEMMVDTNEMKIDCILLQKMIFIHNALEKGWAIKKRKNKYVFSKNHKGKKEVLLDDYLKRFMLENLDINKII' A
#
# COMPACT_ATOMS: atom_id res chain seq x y z
N MET A 1 -4.56 12.79 18.67
CA MET A 1 -4.53 11.92 19.86
C MET A 1 -3.92 10.63 19.39
N ASP A 2 -2.64 10.45 19.68
CA ASP A 2 -1.93 9.24 19.28
C ASP A 2 -2.35 8.14 20.25
N VAL A 3 -3.02 7.12 19.72
CA VAL A 3 -3.45 5.96 20.49
C VAL A 3 -2.35 4.93 20.35
N GLU A 4 -1.60 4.69 21.43
CA GLU A 4 -0.70 3.53 21.50
C GLU A 4 -1.54 2.26 21.68
N MET A 5 -1.45 1.36 20.71
CA MET A 5 -2.12 0.07 20.74
C MET A 5 -1.07 -1.02 20.96
N MET A 6 -1.11 -1.69 22.10
CA MET A 6 -0.25 -2.84 22.37
C MET A 6 -0.89 -4.10 21.78
N VAL A 7 -0.21 -4.73 20.82
CA VAL A 7 -0.65 -5.97 20.16
C VAL A 7 0.42 -7.04 20.41
N ASP A 8 0.03 -8.13 21.07
CA ASP A 8 0.85 -9.34 21.15
C ASP A 8 0.84 -10.03 19.78
N THR A 9 2.01 -10.15 19.16
CA THR A 9 2.18 -10.63 17.78
C THR A 9 2.51 -12.11 17.68
N ASN A 10 2.66 -12.82 18.82
CA ASN A 10 3.21 -14.18 18.86
C ASN A 10 2.42 -15.23 18.07
N GLU A 11 1.12 -14.99 17.77
CA GLU A 11 0.28 -15.91 16.98
C GLU A 11 -0.44 -15.22 15.80
N MET A 12 -0.03 -14.02 15.40
CA MET A 12 -0.67 -13.31 14.30
C MET A 12 -0.32 -13.94 12.94
N LYS A 13 -1.28 -14.67 12.36
CA LYS A 13 -1.22 -15.04 10.94
C LYS A 13 -1.57 -13.83 10.09
N ILE A 14 -0.55 -13.19 9.53
CA ILE A 14 -0.70 -12.03 8.65
C ILE A 14 -0.58 -12.50 7.19
N ASP A 15 -1.53 -12.08 6.36
CA ASP A 15 -1.39 -12.17 4.91
C ASP A 15 -0.36 -11.14 4.45
N CYS A 16 0.84 -11.60 4.07
CA CYS A 16 1.93 -10.74 3.60
C CYS A 16 1.52 -9.87 2.40
N ILE A 17 0.66 -10.37 1.52
CA ILE A 17 0.18 -9.62 0.36
C ILE A 17 -0.70 -8.45 0.82
N LEU A 18 -1.58 -8.69 1.79
CA LEU A 18 -2.41 -7.65 2.37
C LEU A 18 -1.57 -6.59 3.10
N LEU A 19 -0.58 -7.02 3.89
CA LEU A 19 0.32 -6.11 4.61
C LEU A 19 1.09 -5.20 3.64
N GLN A 20 1.65 -5.75 2.56
CA GLN A 20 2.35 -4.96 1.56
C GLN A 20 1.43 -3.99 0.81
N LYS A 21 0.19 -4.39 0.52
CA LYS A 21 -0.82 -3.46 -0.02
C LYS A 21 -1.01 -2.27 0.91
N MET A 22 -1.11 -2.52 2.22
CA MET A 22 -1.26 -1.47 3.23
C MET A 22 -0.03 -0.57 3.29
N ILE A 23 1.18 -1.13 3.33
CA ILE A 23 2.45 -0.38 3.32
C ILE A 23 2.55 0.48 2.05
N PHE A 24 2.23 -0.06 0.89
CA PHE A 24 2.28 0.69 -0.38
C PHE A 24 1.32 1.88 -0.38
N ILE A 25 0.06 1.65 0.04
CA ILE A 25 -0.95 2.69 0.16
C ILE A 25 -0.46 3.78 1.13
N HIS A 26 0.05 3.38 2.29
CA HIS A 26 0.59 4.31 3.29
C HIS A 26 1.74 5.16 2.73
N ASN A 27 2.75 4.53 2.11
CA ASN A 27 3.88 5.22 1.50
C ASN A 27 3.46 6.19 0.38
N ALA A 28 2.44 5.86 -0.39
CA ALA A 28 1.91 6.75 -1.42
C ALA A 28 1.21 7.98 -0.80
N LEU A 29 0.44 7.78 0.28
CA LEU A 29 -0.18 8.88 1.04
C LEU A 29 0.88 9.83 1.60
N GLU A 30 1.94 9.32 2.24
CA GLU A 30 3.08 10.10 2.76
C GLU A 30 3.77 10.93 1.66
N LYS A 31 3.80 10.40 0.44
CA LYS A 31 4.34 11.11 -0.74
C LYS A 31 3.34 12.07 -1.40
N GLY A 32 2.18 12.33 -0.79
CA GLY A 32 1.17 13.28 -1.26
C GLY A 32 0.28 12.78 -2.40
N TRP A 33 0.14 11.47 -2.58
CA TRP A 33 -0.84 10.90 -3.50
C TRP A 33 -2.23 10.84 -2.85
N ALA A 34 -3.27 11.16 -3.60
CA ALA A 34 -4.65 10.84 -3.26
C ALA A 34 -5.03 9.45 -3.81
N ILE A 35 -5.70 8.64 -3.01
CA ILE A 35 -6.06 7.26 -3.36
C ILE A 35 -7.58 7.08 -3.24
N LYS A 36 -8.22 6.54 -4.28
CA LYS A 36 -9.66 6.22 -4.28
C LYS A 36 -9.87 4.75 -4.60
N LYS A 37 -10.48 3.99 -3.68
CA LYS A 37 -10.93 2.61 -3.96
C LYS A 37 -12.22 2.65 -4.79
N ARG A 38 -12.25 1.90 -5.89
CA ARG A 38 -13.40 1.76 -6.80
C ARG A 38 -13.57 0.28 -7.16
N LYS A 39 -14.57 -0.38 -6.59
CA LYS A 39 -14.79 -1.82 -6.77
C LYS A 39 -13.51 -2.62 -6.45
N ASN A 40 -12.92 -3.25 -7.46
CA ASN A 40 -11.73 -4.10 -7.42
C ASN A 40 -10.43 -3.36 -7.79
N LYS A 41 -10.40 -2.02 -7.79
CA LYS A 41 -9.20 -1.25 -8.10
C LYS A 41 -8.99 -0.06 -7.18
N TYR A 42 -7.73 0.29 -6.98
CA TYR A 42 -7.33 1.56 -6.40
C TYR A 42 -6.96 2.54 -7.52
N VAL A 43 -7.34 3.79 -7.37
CA VAL A 43 -6.97 4.88 -8.28
C VAL A 43 -6.12 5.84 -7.50
N PHE A 44 -4.82 5.82 -7.79
CA PHE A 44 -3.86 6.80 -7.30
C PHE A 44 -3.99 8.06 -8.17
N SER A 45 -3.76 9.22 -7.60
CA SER A 45 -3.68 10.49 -8.32
C SER A 45 -2.86 11.47 -7.49
N LYS A 46 -1.87 12.12 -8.10
CA LYS A 46 -1.11 13.19 -7.46
C LYS A 46 -1.17 14.40 -8.36
N ASN A 47 -1.44 15.57 -7.77
CA ASN A 47 -1.45 16.81 -8.55
C ASN A 47 0.01 17.18 -8.86
N HIS A 48 0.46 16.82 -10.07
CA HIS A 48 1.70 17.32 -10.63
C HIS A 48 1.39 17.93 -12.00
N LYS A 49 1.26 19.26 -12.05
CA LYS A 49 0.96 20.01 -13.29
C LYS A 49 -0.21 19.44 -14.12
N GLY A 50 -1.28 18.97 -13.46
CA GLY A 50 -2.50 18.49 -14.12
C GLY A 50 -2.46 17.08 -14.73
N LYS A 51 -1.36 16.32 -14.61
CA LYS A 51 -1.32 14.92 -15.04
C LYS A 51 -1.83 13.99 -13.94
N LYS A 52 -2.69 13.04 -14.31
CA LYS A 52 -3.23 11.99 -13.45
C LYS A 52 -2.62 10.65 -13.86
N GLU A 53 -1.75 10.10 -13.03
CA GLU A 53 -1.25 8.73 -13.20
C GLU A 53 -2.16 7.75 -12.47
N VAL A 54 -2.63 6.70 -13.15
CA VAL A 54 -3.51 5.67 -12.57
C VAL A 54 -2.74 4.36 -12.48
N LEU A 55 -2.38 3.94 -11.27
CA LEU A 55 -1.88 2.59 -11.02
C LEU A 55 -3.07 1.63 -10.89
N LEU A 56 -3.08 0.57 -11.69
CA LEU A 56 -4.12 -0.47 -11.67
C LEU A 56 -3.78 -1.57 -10.65
N ASP A 57 -4.81 -2.25 -10.12
CA ASP A 57 -4.66 -3.28 -9.08
C ASP A 57 -3.78 -4.45 -9.52
N ASP A 58 -3.86 -4.86 -10.79
CA ASP A 58 -3.02 -5.94 -11.33
C ASP A 58 -1.54 -5.55 -11.48
N TYR A 59 -1.27 -4.29 -11.82
CA TYR A 59 0.10 -3.77 -11.85
C TYR A 59 0.67 -3.72 -10.43
N LEU A 60 -0.14 -3.31 -9.45
CA LEU A 60 0.24 -3.31 -8.05
C LEU A 60 0.50 -4.74 -7.54
N LYS A 61 -0.36 -5.69 -7.90
CA LYS A 61 -0.21 -7.09 -7.52
C LYS A 61 1.06 -7.70 -8.09
N ARG A 62 1.38 -7.44 -9.36
CA ARG A 62 2.65 -7.86 -9.98
C ARG A 62 3.86 -7.20 -9.34
N PHE A 63 3.81 -5.88 -9.16
CA PHE A 63 4.89 -5.14 -8.50
C PHE A 63 5.16 -5.69 -7.09
N MET A 64 4.13 -6.01 -6.31
CA MET A 64 4.33 -6.62 -4.99
C MET A 64 4.86 -8.05 -5.07
N LEU A 65 4.38 -8.89 -5.99
CA LEU A 65 4.92 -10.23 -6.20
C LEU A 65 6.41 -10.20 -6.60
N GLU A 66 6.80 -9.22 -7.41
CA GLU A 66 8.18 -9.03 -7.87
C GLU A 66 9.07 -8.38 -6.79
N ASN A 67 8.49 -7.65 -5.83
CA ASN A 67 9.21 -6.96 -4.76
C ASN A 67 8.90 -7.54 -3.36
N LEU A 68 8.41 -8.79 -3.31
CA LEU A 68 8.03 -9.53 -2.11
C LEU A 68 9.24 -10.09 -1.33
N ASP A 69 10.40 -9.46 -1.46
CA ASP A 69 11.60 -9.89 -0.74
C ASP A 69 11.57 -9.27 0.66
N ILE A 70 11.19 -10.09 1.65
CA ILE A 70 11.14 -9.68 3.06
C ILE A 70 12.51 -9.16 3.54
N ASN A 71 13.61 -9.63 2.93
CA ASN A 71 14.96 -9.17 3.26
C ASN A 71 15.25 -7.73 2.79
N LYS A 72 14.35 -7.12 2.02
CA LYS A 72 14.40 -5.69 1.67
C LYS A 72 13.56 -4.81 2.59
N ILE A 73 12.77 -5.42 3.49
CA ILE A 73 11.90 -4.72 4.44
C ILE A 73 12.62 -4.56 5.80
N ILE A 74 13.63 -5.37 6.09
CA ILE A 74 14.39 -5.41 7.35
C ILE A 74 15.80 -4.87 7.13
#